data_AF-N9LUJ0-F1
#
_entry.id   AF-N9LUJ0-F1
#
_cell.length_a   1.000
_cell.length_b   1.000
_cell.length_c   1.000
_cell.angle_alpha   90.00
_cell.angle_beta   90.00
_cell.angle_gamma   90.00
#
_symmetry.space_group_name_H-M   'P 1'
#
loop_
_entity.id
_entity.type
_entity.pdbx_description
1 polymer ?
#
loop_
_entity_poly.entity_id
_entity_poly.type
_entity_poly.pdbx_seq_one_letter_code
_entity_poly.pdbx_strand_id
1 'polypeptide(L)' 'MTCIHAEQIKRIWKESSGRYGVRKVWQKLKHQGYVAARCTVARLMQKLGIQGV' A
#
# COMPACT_ATOMS: atom_id res chain seq x y z
N MET A 1 -0.17 -1.86 -17.79
CA MET A 1 1.24 -1.63 -17.39
C MET A 1 1.43 -1.12 -15.95
N THR A 2 0.43 -1.11 -15.05
CA THR A 2 0.62 -0.63 -13.65
C THR A 2 -0.06 -1.52 -12.57
N CYS A 3 -0.08 -2.84 -12.75
CA CYS A 3 -0.68 -3.78 -11.79
C CYS A 3 0.22 -4.09 -10.58
N ILE A 4 1.53 -3.83 -10.65
CA ILE A 4 2.52 -4.28 -9.66
C ILE A 4 2.29 -3.67 -8.26
N HIS A 5 1.73 -2.46 -8.18
CA HIS A 5 1.57 -1.78 -6.89
C HIS A 5 0.54 -2.41 -5.96
N ALA A 6 -0.53 -3.01 -6.50
CA ALA A 6 -1.61 -3.58 -5.68
C ALA A 6 -1.13 -4.80 -4.87
N GLU A 7 -0.34 -5.68 -5.49
CA GLU A 7 0.26 -6.84 -4.83
C GLU A 7 1.29 -6.42 -3.77
N GLN A 8 2.13 -5.42 -4.07
CA GLN A 8 3.09 -4.90 -3.09
C GLN A 8 2.39 -4.27 -1.88
N ILE A 9 1.32 -3.49 -2.10
CA ILE A 9 0.50 -2.93 -1.02
C ILE A 9 -0.06 -4.05 -0.13
N LYS A 10 -0.63 -5.09 -0.74
CA LYS A 10 -1.19 -6.23 0.00
C LYS A 10 -0.10 -7.00 0.76
N ARG A 11 1.08 -7.17 0.16
CA ARG A 11 2.23 -7.82 0.80
C ARG A 11 2.74 -7.04 1.99
N ILE A 12 3.00 -5.74 1.83
CA ILE A 12 3.45 -4.85 2.92
C ILE A 12 2.42 -4.81 4.05
N TRP A 13 1.14 -4.76 3.72
CA TRP A 13 0.07 -4.77 4.72
C TRP A 13 0.00 -6.10 5.48
N LYS A 14 0.11 -7.24 4.77
CA LYS A 14 0.14 -8.58 5.38
C LYS A 14 1.38 -8.79 6.26
N GLU A 15 2.54 -8.31 5.82
CA GLU A 15 3.79 -8.31 6.59
C GLU A 15 3.68 -7.46 7.86
N SER A 16 2.87 -6.40 7.82
CA SER A 16 2.61 -5.52 8.96
C SER A 16 1.44 -5.99 9.85
N SER A 17 0.90 -7.19 9.61
CA SER A 17 -0.28 -7.75 10.28
C SER A 17 -1.48 -6.80 10.33
N GLY A 18 -1.63 -5.98 9.29
CA GLY A 18 -2.70 -4.99 9.17
C GLY A 18 -2.60 -3.73 10.03
N ARG A 19 -1.48 -3.54 10.75
CA ARG A 19 -1.23 -2.33 11.56
C ARG A 19 -0.89 -1.09 10.74
N TYR A 20 -0.64 -1.25 9.44
CA TYR A 20 -0.16 -0.16 8.59
C TYR A 20 -1.31 0.43 7.78
N GLY A 21 -1.70 1.65 8.14
CA GLY A 21 -2.55 2.49 7.30
C GLY A 21 -1.84 3.03 6.06
N VAL A 22 -2.60 3.77 5.24
CA VAL A 22 -2.16 4.35 3.96
C VAL A 22 -0.80 5.05 4.06
N ARG A 23 -0.57 5.81 5.13
CA ARG A 23 0.68 6.56 5.34
C ARG A 23 1.91 5.66 5.47
N LYS A 24 1.84 4.60 6.28
CA LYS A 24 2.98 3.69 6.52
C LYS A 24 3.25 2.81 5.31
N VAL A 25 2.18 2.32 4.66
CA VAL A 25 2.30 1.58 3.40
C VAL A 25 2.97 2.43 2.32
N TRP A 26 2.54 3.69 2.17
CA TRP A 26 3.14 4.62 1.21
C TRP A 26 4.61 4.91 1.51
N GLN A 27 4.99 5.11 2.78
CA GLN A 27 6.38 5.31 3.16
C GLN A 27 7.24 4.09 2.84
N LYS A 28 6.74 2.87 3.08
CA LYS A 28 7.45 1.62 2.76
C LYS A 28 7.61 1.44 1.25
N LEU A 29 6.57 1.75 0.46
CA LEU A 29 6.64 1.74 -1.00
C LEU A 29 7.71 2.72 -1.51
N LYS A 30 7.73 3.95 -0.98
CA LYS A 30 8.74 4.95 -1.32
C LYS A 30 10.15 4.49 -0.98
N HIS A 31 10.33 3.84 0.18
CA HIS A 31 11.61 3.27 0.59
C HIS A 31 12.08 2.11 -0.31
N GLN A 32 11.16 1.37 -0.92
CA GLN A 32 11.49 0.35 -1.91
C GLN A 32 11.67 0.91 -3.34
N GLY A 33 11.66 2.23 -3.51
CA GLY A 33 11.86 2.89 -4.79
C GLY A 33 10.60 2.97 -5.65
N TYR A 34 9.42 2.60 -5.13
CA TYR A 34 8.17 2.73 -5.87
C TYR A 34 7.63 4.16 -5.79
N VAL A 35 7.49 4.80 -6.95
CA VAL A 35 6.87 6.11 -7.08
C VAL A 35 5.35 5.94 -7.22
N ALA A 36 4.67 5.67 -6.09
CA ALA A 36 3.21 5.62 -6.04
C ALA A 36 2.67 6.90 -5.40
N ALA A 37 1.71 7.55 -6.05
CA ALA A 37 0.99 8.66 -5.45
C ALA A 37 0.16 8.18 -4.25
N ARG A 38 0.05 9.01 -3.21
CA ARG A 38 -0.68 8.68 -1.97
C ARG A 38 -2.16 8.36 -2.24
N CYS A 39 -2.77 9.08 -3.19
CA CYS A 39 -4.14 8.84 -3.65
C CYS A 39 -4.29 7.47 -4.31
N THR A 40 -3.29 7.00 -5.07
CA THR A 40 -3.28 5.67 -5.67
C THR A 40 -3.21 4.58 -4.60
N VAL A 41 -2.33 4.75 -3.60
CA VAL A 41 -2.24 3.81 -2.46
C VAL A 41 -3.56 3.77 -1.70
N ALA A 42 -4.15 4.93 -1.38
CA ALA A 42 -5.43 5.01 -0.69
C ALA A 42 -6.55 4.31 -1.48
N ARG A 43 -6.68 4.61 -2.77
CA ARG A 43 -7.69 4.01 -3.66
C ARG A 43 -7.50 2.49 -3.79
N LEU A 44 -6.26 2.01 -3.90
CA LEU A 44 -5.96 0.58 -3.97
C LEU A 44 -6.25 -0.12 -2.65
N MET A 45 -5.88 0.47 -1.50
CA MET A 45 -6.22 -0.08 -0.19
C MET A 45 -7.75 -0.16 0.00
N GLN A 46 -8.49 0.87 -0.43
CA GLN A 46 -9.95 0.86 -0.40
C GLN A 46 -10.54 -0.24 -1.30
N LYS A 47 -10.05 -0.37 -2.54
CA LYS A 47 -10.48 -1.44 -3.47
C LYS A 47 -10.18 -2.85 -2.95
N LEU A 48 -9.09 -3.01 -2.22
CA LEU A 48 -8.68 -4.29 -1.65
C LEU A 48 -9.41 -4.61 -0.32
N GLY A 49 -10.25 -3.70 0.19
CA GLY A 49 -10.94 -3.88 1.48
C GLY A 49 -9.98 -3.77 2.68
N ILE A 50 -8.85 -3.11 2.50
CA ILE A 50 -7.78 -3.05 3.48
C ILE A 50 -7.83 -1.69 4.19
N GLN A 51 -8.25 -1.68 5.45
CA GLN A 51 -8.06 -0.55 6.35
C GLN A 51 -6.92 -0.86 7.31
N GLY A 52 -5.95 0.05 7.40
CA GLY A 52 -5.01 0.02 8.51
C GLY A 52 -5.60 0.73 9.72
N VAL A 53 -5.17 0.29 10.90
CA VAL A 53 -5.48 0.91 12.20
C VAL A 53 -4.82 2.28 12.33
#